data_AF-A0A1R4B1Y7-F1
#
_entry.id   AF-A0A1R4B1Y7-F1
#
_cell.length_a   1.000
_cell.length_b   1.000
_cell.length_c   1.000
_cell.angle_alpha   90.00
_cell.angle_beta   90.00
_cell.angle_gamma   90.00
#
_symmetry.space_group_name_H-M   'P 1'
#
loop_
_entity.id
_entity.type
_entity.pdbx_description
1 polymer ?
#
loop_
_entity_poly.entity_id
_entity_poly.type
_entity_poly.pdbx_seq_one_letter_code
_entity_poly.pdbx_strand_id
1 'polypeptide(L)' 'MSDSSSPLDQAPDDIKLAVDLIYLFESNEVDPHTALAALEVVKRDLQAKVTAQANSKPQ' A
#
# COMPACT_ATOMS: atom_id res chain seq x y z
N MET A 1 -3.43 31.62 10.31
CA MET A 1 -3.35 30.48 9.38
C MET A 1 -3.14 29.28 10.26
N SER A 2 -4.18 28.48 10.46
CA SER A 2 -4.10 27.32 11.34
C SER A 2 -3.48 26.20 10.52
N ASP A 3 -2.22 25.89 10.78
CA ASP A 3 -1.55 24.73 10.21
C ASP A 3 -2.20 23.46 10.75
N SER A 4 -3.28 23.03 10.11
CA SER A 4 -3.83 21.69 10.26
C SER A 4 -2.99 20.72 9.44
N SER A 5 -1.71 20.57 9.79
CA SER A 5 -0.90 19.44 9.32
C SER A 5 -1.48 18.20 9.99
N SER A 6 -2.27 17.44 9.23
CA SER A 6 -2.83 16.20 9.73
C SER A 6 -1.67 15.25 10.06
N PRO A 7 -1.74 14.43 11.12
CA PRO A 7 -0.68 13.48 11.46
C PRO A 7 -0.31 12.52 10.31
N LEU A 8 -1.20 12.37 9.33
CA LEU A 8 -0.98 11.60 8.12
C LEU A 8 -0.01 12.29 7.14
N ASP A 9 0.06 13.62 7.11
CA ASP A 9 0.93 14.35 6.17
C ASP A 9 2.42 14.12 6.45
N GLN A 10 2.76 13.83 7.71
CA GLN A 10 4.13 13.51 8.15
C GLN A 10 4.42 12.01 8.25
N ALA A 11 3.45 11.15 7.96
CA ALA A 11 3.65 9.71 8.00
C ALA A 11 4.54 9.22 6.84
N PRO A 12 5.28 8.11 7.03
CA PRO A 12 5.94 7.40 5.94
C PRO A 12 4.98 7.04 4.79
N ASP A 13 5.50 6.97 3.57
CA ASP A 13 4.68 6.75 2.36
C ASP A 13 3.92 5.42 2.39
N ASP A 14 4.50 4.38 3.00
CA ASP A 14 3.85 3.07 3.20
C ASP A 14 2.65 3.17 4.14
N ILE A 15 2.74 3.99 5.18
CA ILE A 15 1.63 4.22 6.11
C ILE A 15 0.51 5.02 5.45
N LYS A 16 0.85 6.08 4.69
CA LYS A 16 -0.13 6.86 3.93
C LYS A 16 -0.90 5.98 2.95
N LEU A 17 -0.16 5.18 2.16
CA LEU A 17 -0.77 4.26 1.20
C LEU A 17 -1.64 3.21 1.89
N ALA A 18 -1.23 2.67 3.03
CA ALA A 18 -2.05 1.72 3.79
C ALA A 18 -3.38 2.35 4.24
N VAL A 19 -3.37 3.61 4.68
CA VAL A 19 -4.58 4.34 5.06
C VAL A 19 -5.50 4.56 3.86
N ASP A 20 -4.95 4.96 2.71
CA ASP A 20 -5.73 5.13 1.47
C ASP A 20 -6.38 3.82 1.02
N LEU A 21 -5.65 2.70 1.12
CA LEU A 21 -6.17 1.38 0.78
C LEU A 21 -7.27 0.93 1.73
N ILE A 22 -7.14 1.16 3.04
CA ILE A 22 -8.18 0.87 4.03
C ILE A 22 -9.45 1.67 3.70
N TYR A 23 -9.31 2.99 3.48
CA TYR A 23 -10.43 3.84 3.09
C TYR A 23 -11.13 3.35 1.82
N LEU A 24 -10.36 2.91 0.81
CA LEU A 24 -10.89 2.37 -0.43
C LEU A 24 -11.68 1.06 -0.18
N PHE A 25 -11.16 0.14 0.61
CA PHE A 25 -11.85 -1.11 0.93
C PHE A 25 -13.15 -0.87 1.70
N GLU A 26 -13.13 0.01 2.70
CA GLU A 26 -14.31 0.37 3.47
C GLU A 26 -15.37 1.08 2.61
N SER A 27 -14.96 2.03 1.77
CA SER A 27 -15.86 2.78 0.87
C SER A 27 -16.53 1.90 -0.18
N ASN A 28 -15.92 0.76 -0.53
CA ASN A 28 -16.48 -0.22 -1.46
C ASN A 28 -17.10 -1.43 -0.75
N GLU A 29 -17.27 -1.37 0.58
CA GLU A 29 -17.86 -2.45 1.40
C GLU A 29 -17.18 -3.81 1.17
N VAL A 30 -15.87 -3.81 0.95
CA VAL A 30 -15.10 -5.03 0.69
C VAL A 30 -14.94 -5.80 2.00
N ASP A 31 -15.33 -7.07 1.98
CA ASP A 31 -15.15 -7.97 3.11
C ASP A 31 -13.65 -8.04 3.53
N PRO A 32 -13.31 -7.88 4.82
CA PRO A 32 -11.92 -7.86 5.27
C PRO A 32 -11.13 -9.13 4.93
N HIS A 33 -11.76 -10.31 4.92
CA HIS A 33 -11.08 -11.55 4.54
C HIS A 33 -10.74 -11.56 3.05
N THR A 34 -11.65 -11.05 2.22
CA THR A 34 -11.43 -10.85 0.79
C THR A 34 -10.33 -9.83 0.52
N ALA A 35 -10.32 -8.70 1.23
CA ALA A 35 -9.29 -7.67 1.13
C ALA A 35 -7.90 -8.22 1.49
N LEU A 36 -7.79 -8.97 2.60
CA LEU A 36 -6.53 -9.61 3.00
C LEU A 36 -6.03 -10.61 1.95
N ALA A 37 -6.91 -11.44 1.39
CA ALA A 37 -6.55 -12.38 0.35
C ALA A 37 -6.03 -11.66 -0.92
N ALA A 38 -6.67 -10.56 -1.33
CA ALA A 38 -6.24 -9.75 -2.46
C ALA A 38 -4.88 -9.07 -2.19
N LEU A 39 -4.69 -8.50 -1.01
CA LEU A 39 -3.42 -7.87 -0.61
C LEU A 39 -2.25 -8.86 -0.63
N GLU A 40 -2.49 -10.12 -0.24
CA GLU A 40 -1.48 -11.18 -0.35
C GLU A 40 -1.11 -11.52 -1.80
N VAL A 41 -2.05 -11.40 -2.75
CA VAL A 41 -1.74 -11.53 -4.19
C VAL A 41 -0.89 -10.35 -4.66
N VAL A 42 -1.31 -9.11 -4.34
CA VAL A 42 -0.58 -7.88 -4.69
C VAL A 42 0.84 -7.89 -4.14
N LYS A 43 1.00 -8.26 -2.86
CA LYS A 43 2.31 -8.38 -2.21
C LYS A 43 3.24 -9.33 -2.96
N ARG A 44 2.75 -10.51 -3.35
CA ARG A 44 3.56 -11.48 -4.12
C ARG A 44 3.98 -10.94 -5.48
N ASP A 45 3.09 -10.26 -6.19
CA ASP A 45 3.41 -9.63 -7.49
C ASP A 45 4.47 -8.54 -7.35
N LEU A 46 4.34 -7.66 -6.34
CA LEU A 46 5.33 -6.62 -6.06
C LEU A 46 6.68 -7.20 -5.65
N GLN A 47 6.70 -8.25 -4.81
CA GLN A 47 7.93 -8.97 -4.46
C GLN A 47 8.63 -9.57 -5.68
N ALA A 48 7.87 -10.16 -6.61
CA ALA A 48 8.42 -10.70 -7.84
C ALA A 48 9.03 -9.59 -8.71
N LYS A 49 8.39 -8.41 -8.81
CA LYS A 49 8.92 -7.25 -9.53
C LYS A 49 10.20 -6.71 -8.90
N VAL A 50 10.26 -6.56 -7.58
CA VAL A 50 11.46 -6.10 -6.86
C VAL A 50 12.62 -7.09 -7.08
N THR A 51 12.34 -8.39 -7.01
CA THR A 51 13.34 -9.44 -7.25
C THR A 51 13.83 -9.41 -8.71
N ALA A 52 12.91 -9.27 -9.68
CA ALA A 52 13.27 -9.15 -11.09
C ALA A 52 14.10 -7.90 -11.38
N GLN A 53 13.80 -6.76 -10.73
CA GLN A 53 14.59 -5.53 -10.81
C GLN A 53 15.99 -5.68 -10.21
N ALA A 54 16.12 -6.43 -9.11
CA ALA A 54 17.42 -6.74 -8.52
C ALA A 54 18.30 -7.59 -9.46
N ASN A 55 17.69 -8.51 -10.21
CA ASN A 55 18.39 -9.41 -11.13
C ASN A 55 18.65 -8.82 -12.53
N SER A 56 18.13 -7.63 -12.84
CA SER A 56 18.27 -6.97 -14.15
C SER A 56 19.31 -5.84 -14.16
N LYS A 57 20.06 -5.67 -13.07
CA LYS A 57 21.25 -4.79 -13.08
C LYS A 57 22.37 -5.49 -13.87
N PRO A 58 22.82 -4.95 -15.01
CA PRO A 58 23.97 -5.51 -15.71
C PRO A 58 25.21 -5.28 -14.83
N GLN A 59 25.99 -6.35 -14.67
CA GLN A 59 27.35 -6.29 -14.14
C GLN A 59 28.25 -5.47 -15.06
#